data_AF-A0A9X2FSN5-F1
#
_entry.id   AF-A0A9X2FSN5-F1
#
_cell.length_a   1.000
_cell.length_b   1.000
_cell.length_c   1.000
_cell.angle_alpha   90.00
_cell.angle_beta   90.00
_cell.angle_gamma   90.00
#
_symmetry.space_group_name_H-M   'P 1'
#
loop_
_entity.id
_entity.type
_entity.pdbx_description
1 polymer ?
#
loop_
_entity_poly.entity_id
_entity_poly.type
_entity_poly.pdbx_seq_one_letter_code
_entity_poly.pdbx_strand_id
1 'polypeptide(L)'
;MSDTDGKKPLGLHGSRPGNVKQSFSHGRTKNVVVETKRKRVVVPKPGGAAQGSAATGVVRGDPSKRPAGISEAELERRMRALALARARESEEAEKRAAEEAERAAERERRRAEIEAKEREDREREEALKAKAEEEERKKREAAEAARKASQPSPD
;
A
#
# COMPACT_ATOMS: atom_id res chain seq x y z
N MET A 1 -29.81 52.65 -28.18
CA MET A 1 -28.68 51.71 -28.23
C MET A 1 -28.80 50.86 -26.98
N SER A 2 -29.18 49.60 -27.15
CA SER A 2 -29.63 48.74 -26.05
C SER A 2 -28.45 47.95 -25.50
N ASP A 3 -27.99 48.34 -24.32
CA ASP A 3 -27.25 47.46 -23.44
C ASP A 3 -28.17 46.32 -22.99
N THR A 4 -27.59 45.14 -22.73
CA THR A 4 -28.23 43.91 -22.22
C THR A 4 -28.80 42.93 -23.25
N ASP A 5 -27.98 42.52 -24.23
CA ASP A 5 -28.10 41.15 -24.76
C ASP A 5 -27.80 40.17 -23.62
N GLY A 6 -28.74 39.29 -23.27
CA GLY A 6 -28.67 38.33 -22.15
C GLY A 6 -27.56 37.28 -22.22
N LYS A 7 -26.45 37.57 -22.89
CA LYS A 7 -25.22 36.79 -22.92
C LYS A 7 -24.32 37.29 -21.80
N LYS A 8 -23.91 36.37 -20.92
CA LYS A 8 -22.94 36.65 -19.85
C LYS A 8 -21.72 37.37 -20.45
N PRO A 9 -21.33 38.55 -19.93
CA PRO A 9 -20.12 39.21 -20.39
C PRO A 9 -18.94 38.27 -20.17
N LEU A 10 -18.00 38.25 -21.12
CA LEU A 10 -16.72 37.53 -21.02
C LEU A 10 -15.87 38.16 -19.91
N GLY A 11 -16.33 38.02 -18.66
CA GLY A 11 -15.54 38.24 -17.49
C GLY A 11 -14.42 37.21 -17.49
N LEU A 12 -13.22 37.67 -17.16
CA LEU A 12 -12.00 36.91 -16.98
C LEU A 12 -12.18 35.83 -15.90
N HIS A 13 -12.94 34.78 -16.22
CA HIS A 13 -12.93 33.55 -15.45
C HIS A 13 -11.58 32.92 -15.78
N GLY A 14 -10.55 33.33 -15.03
CA GLY A 14 -9.22 32.77 -15.10
C GLY A 14 -9.31 31.25 -15.09
N SER A 15 -8.39 30.60 -15.82
CA SER A 15 -8.28 29.15 -15.98
C SER A 15 -8.52 28.43 -14.65
N ARG A 16 -9.77 28.01 -14.41
CA ARG A 16 -10.12 27.14 -13.29
C ARG A 16 -9.69 25.75 -13.76
N PRO A 17 -8.87 25.01 -13.00
CA PRO A 17 -8.45 23.68 -13.39
C PRO A 17 -9.71 22.82 -13.62
N GLY A 18 -9.82 22.23 -14.80
CA GLY A 18 -10.95 21.38 -15.16
C GLY A 18 -10.96 20.15 -14.25
N ASN A 19 -12.03 19.97 -13.50
CA ASN A 19 -12.23 18.79 -12.67
C ASN A 19 -12.77 17.64 -13.55
N VAL A 20 -11.98 16.57 -13.67
CA VAL A 20 -12.35 15.34 -14.39
C VAL A 20 -12.94 14.34 -13.39
N LYS A 21 -14.17 13.88 -13.66
CA LYS A 21 -14.84 12.86 -12.84
C LYS A 21 -14.35 11.47 -13.26
N GLN A 22 -13.34 10.96 -12.57
CA GLN A 22 -12.92 9.55 -12.69
C GLN A 22 -13.82 8.68 -11.81
N SER A 23 -14.56 7.75 -12.44
CA SER A 23 -15.36 6.75 -11.73
C SER A 23 -14.63 5.41 -11.72
N PHE A 24 -14.33 4.89 -10.52
CA PHE A 24 -13.87 3.51 -10.33
C PHE A 24 -15.07 2.60 -10.03
N SER A 25 -15.01 1.35 -10.49
CA SER A 25 -16.10 0.36 -10.42
C SER A 25 -16.61 0.04 -9.00
N HIS A 26 -15.91 0.45 -7.94
CA HIS A 26 -16.23 0.17 -6.54
C HIS A 26 -16.48 1.43 -5.68
N GLY A 27 -16.92 2.54 -6.29
CA GLY A 27 -17.70 3.55 -5.57
C GLY A 27 -16.95 4.71 -4.91
N ARG A 28 -15.62 4.83 -5.03
CA ARG A 28 -14.92 6.07 -4.64
C ARG A 28 -14.71 7.00 -5.84
N THR A 29 -15.67 7.88 -6.11
CA THR A 29 -15.48 9.00 -7.05
C THR A 29 -14.82 10.15 -6.31
N LYS A 30 -13.49 10.29 -6.40
CA LYS A 30 -12.80 11.50 -5.94
C LYS A 30 -12.52 12.40 -7.14
N ASN A 31 -12.83 13.69 -7.00
CA ASN A 31 -12.45 14.70 -7.99
C ASN A 31 -10.92 14.87 -7.93
N VAL A 32 -10.22 14.55 -9.01
CA VAL A 32 -8.78 14.81 -9.15
C VAL A 32 -8.61 16.17 -9.79
N VAL A 33 -8.02 17.12 -9.06
CA VAL A 33 -7.67 18.46 -9.57
C VAL A 33 -6.29 18.36 -10.21
N VAL A 34 -6.19 18.64 -11.51
CA VAL A 34 -4.89 18.77 -12.19
C VAL A 34 -4.43 20.21 -12.05
N GLU A 35 -3.53 20.46 -11.10
CA GLU A 35 -2.86 21.76 -10.97
C GLU A 35 -1.80 21.91 -12.07
N THR A 36 -2.17 22.55 -13.19
CA THR A 36 -1.16 22.93 -14.19
C THR A 36 -0.40 24.16 -13.71
N LYS A 37 0.73 23.90 -13.03
CA LYS A 37 1.64 24.92 -12.51
C LYS A 37 2.41 25.57 -13.67
N ARG A 38 2.00 26.76 -14.11
CA ARG A 38 2.85 27.60 -14.97
C ARG A 38 3.91 28.30 -14.11
N LYS A 39 5.18 28.16 -14.51
CA LYS A 39 6.32 28.88 -13.92
C LYS A 39 6.18 30.37 -14.24
N ARG A 40 5.79 31.20 -13.26
CA ARG A 40 5.99 32.64 -13.38
C ARG A 40 7.46 32.92 -13.12
N VAL A 41 8.15 33.46 -14.13
CA VAL A 41 9.49 34.01 -13.96
C VAL A 41 9.30 35.37 -13.29
N VAL A 42 9.54 35.43 -11.99
CA VAL A 42 9.70 36.69 -11.27
C VAL A 42 11.15 37.11 -11.47
N VAL A 43 11.36 38.21 -12.20
CA VAL A 43 12.66 38.89 -12.21
C VAL A 43 12.75 39.68 -10.90
N PRO A 44 13.68 39.36 -9.98
CA PRO A 44 13.82 40.12 -8.76
C PRO A 44 14.35 41.52 -9.08
N LYS A 45 13.62 42.53 -8.63
CA LYS A 45 14.07 43.93 -8.64
C LYS A 45 15.10 44.10 -7.52
N PRO A 46 16.33 44.57 -7.79
CA PRO A 46 17.33 44.74 -6.75
C PRO A 46 17.00 45.98 -5.91
N GLY A 47 16.89 45.79 -4.59
CA GLY A 47 16.79 46.88 -3.61
C GLY A 47 15.58 46.78 -2.70
N GLY A 48 15.75 46.13 -1.55
CA GLY A 48 14.77 46.11 -0.46
C GLY A 48 15.35 45.41 0.77
N ALA A 49 16.07 46.16 1.60
CA ALA A 49 16.68 45.68 2.84
C ALA A 49 15.62 45.34 3.90
N ALA A 50 15.83 44.24 4.63
CA ALA A 50 15.06 43.91 5.83
C ALA A 50 15.96 44.08 7.06
N GLN A 51 15.59 45.01 7.94
CA GLN A 51 16.09 45.10 9.32
C GLN A 51 15.18 44.27 10.24
N GLY A 52 15.79 43.50 11.16
CA GLY A 52 15.09 42.66 12.14
C GLY A 52 15.70 42.80 13.54
N SER A 53 15.04 43.65 14.32
CA SER A 53 14.79 43.77 15.77
C SER A 53 15.53 42.90 16.82
N ALA A 54 15.85 43.59 17.92
CA ALA A 54 16.46 43.14 19.17
C ALA A 54 15.56 42.29 20.10
N ALA A 55 16.18 41.50 20.98
CA ALA A 55 15.59 41.04 22.24
C ALA A 55 16.68 40.88 23.34
N THR A 56 16.36 41.39 24.53
CA THR A 56 17.18 41.49 25.74
C THR A 56 17.08 40.25 26.64
N GLY A 57 18.19 39.80 27.23
CA GLY A 57 18.21 38.83 28.33
C GLY A 57 19.63 38.41 28.75
N VAL A 58 20.07 38.80 29.94
CA VAL A 58 21.40 38.54 30.53
C VAL A 58 21.51 37.09 31.05
N VAL A 59 22.51 36.30 30.61
CA VAL A 59 23.43 35.46 31.45
C VAL A 59 24.65 35.02 30.61
N ARG A 60 25.81 35.60 30.95
CA ARG A 60 27.22 35.15 30.81
C ARG A 60 27.60 34.13 29.71
N GLY A 61 28.06 34.67 28.59
CA GLY A 61 28.87 33.96 27.60
C GLY A 61 28.62 34.53 26.20
N ASP A 62 29.68 34.93 25.50
CA ASP A 62 29.60 35.57 24.18
C ASP A 62 28.80 34.68 23.18
N PRO A 63 27.56 35.07 22.81
CA PRO A 63 26.69 34.27 21.95
C PRO A 63 27.23 34.19 20.52
N SER A 64 28.17 35.06 20.14
CA SER A 64 28.80 35.08 18.82
C SER A 64 29.83 33.97 18.61
N LYS A 65 30.26 33.27 19.66
CA LYS A 65 31.29 32.20 19.57
C LYS A 65 30.73 30.78 19.53
N ARG A 66 29.41 30.62 19.51
CA ARG A 66 28.75 29.31 19.54
C ARG A 66 27.87 29.15 18.30
N PRO A 67 27.82 27.94 17.68
CA PRO A 67 26.97 27.73 16.51
C PRO A 67 25.53 28.13 16.87
N ALA A 68 25.03 29.14 16.15
CA ALA A 68 23.68 29.71 16.24
C ALA A 68 23.28 30.47 17.53
N GLY A 69 24.20 30.89 18.40
CA GLY A 69 23.86 31.76 19.55
C GLY A 69 23.01 31.09 20.65
N ILE A 70 23.03 29.76 20.70
CA ILE A 70 22.24 28.95 21.63
C ILE A 70 23.04 28.73 22.93
N SER A 71 22.37 28.72 24.10
CA SER A 71 23.00 28.40 25.39
C SER A 71 23.38 26.90 25.49
N GLU A 72 24.42 26.56 26.27
CA GLU A 72 24.88 25.16 26.47
C GLU A 72 23.75 24.24 26.96
N ALA A 73 22.98 24.71 27.95
CA ALA A 73 21.85 23.97 28.51
C ALA A 73 20.73 23.71 27.48
N GLU A 74 20.57 24.60 26.52
CA GLU A 74 19.58 24.43 25.45
C GLU A 74 20.09 23.51 24.34
N LEU A 75 21.37 23.59 23.97
CA LEU A 75 21.99 22.63 23.05
C LEU A 75 21.89 21.20 23.60
N GLU A 76 22.20 21.01 24.88
CA GLU A 76 22.09 19.70 25.54
C GLU A 76 20.65 19.18 25.54
N ARG A 77 19.66 20.04 25.83
CA ARG A 77 18.23 19.67 25.72
C ARG A 77 17.84 19.27 24.30
N ARG A 78 18.31 19.99 23.28
CA ARG A 78 18.05 19.64 21.86
C ARG A 78 18.67 18.29 21.50
N MET A 79 19.91 18.04 21.92
CA MET A 79 20.59 16.77 21.67
C MET A 79 19.89 15.60 22.37
N ARG A 80 19.45 15.77 23.63
CA ARG A 80 18.66 14.77 24.36
C ARG A 80 17.31 14.51 23.68
N ALA A 81 16.63 15.55 23.20
CA ALA A 81 15.37 15.40 22.46
C ALA A 81 15.56 14.60 21.15
N LEU A 82 16.64 14.88 20.39
CA LEU A 82 16.97 14.13 19.18
C LEU A 82 17.31 12.66 19.48
N ALA A 83 18.04 12.39 20.56
CA ALA A 83 18.35 11.03 20.99
C ALA A 83 17.07 10.25 21.36
N LEU A 84 16.16 10.87 22.12
CA LEU A 84 14.86 10.26 22.46
C LEU A 84 13.98 10.05 21.23
N ALA A 85 13.97 10.98 20.27
CA ALA A 85 13.22 10.82 19.03
C ALA A 85 13.74 9.64 18.20
N ARG A 86 15.07 9.49 18.09
CA ARG A 86 15.69 8.35 17.40
C ARG A 86 15.40 7.02 18.09
N ALA A 87 15.41 6.97 19.42
CA ALA A 87 15.07 5.77 20.17
C ALA A 87 13.61 5.34 19.92
N ARG A 88 12.68 6.30 19.89
CA ARG A 88 11.27 6.01 19.54
C ARG A 88 11.13 5.53 18.10
N GLU A 89 11.85 6.15 17.16
CA GLU A 89 11.84 5.73 15.76
C GLU A 89 12.34 4.29 15.59
N SER A 90 13.40 3.89 16.29
CA SER A 90 13.88 2.49 16.27
C SER A 90 12.85 1.53 16.86
N GLU A 91 12.25 1.86 18.00
CA GLU A 91 11.22 1.02 18.63
C GLU A 91 9.97 0.88 17.73
N GLU A 92 9.54 1.96 17.08
CA GLU A 92 8.41 1.94 16.13
C GLU A 92 8.74 1.18 14.84
N ALA A 93 9.99 1.23 14.37
CA ALA A 93 10.45 0.43 13.23
C ALA A 93 10.47 -1.06 13.57
N GLU A 94 10.97 -1.45 14.74
CA GLU A 94 10.96 -2.84 15.22
C GLU A 94 9.54 -3.38 15.38
N LYS A 95 8.64 -2.60 15.99
CA LYS A 95 7.22 -2.98 16.12
C LYS A 95 6.56 -3.21 14.77
N ARG A 96 6.77 -2.29 13.80
CA ARG A 96 6.23 -2.45 12.44
C ARG A 96 6.81 -3.69 11.74
N ALA A 97 8.11 -3.94 11.88
CA ALA A 97 8.75 -5.12 11.31
C ALA A 97 8.20 -6.44 11.93
N ALA A 98 7.98 -6.46 13.25
CA ALA A 98 7.37 -7.59 13.94
C ALA A 98 5.92 -7.84 13.47
N GLU A 99 5.08 -6.80 13.41
CA GLU A 99 3.71 -6.90 12.91
C GLU A 99 3.64 -7.33 11.42
N GLU A 100 4.60 -6.91 10.60
CA GLU A 100 4.72 -7.36 9.21
C GLU A 100 5.13 -8.83 9.11
N ALA A 101 6.08 -9.26 9.96
CA ALA A 101 6.51 -10.66 10.05
C ALA A 101 5.37 -11.57 10.54
N GLU A 102 4.61 -11.16 11.55
CA GLU A 102 3.44 -11.90 12.03
C GLU A 102 2.37 -12.06 10.95
N ARG A 103 2.03 -10.96 10.25
CA ARG A 103 1.09 -11.02 9.13
C ARG A 103 1.61 -11.88 7.98
N ALA A 104 2.92 -11.92 7.73
CA ALA A 104 3.50 -12.79 6.73
C ALA A 104 3.42 -14.27 7.13
N ALA A 105 3.76 -14.58 8.38
CA ALA A 105 3.66 -15.92 8.95
C ALA A 105 2.21 -16.43 8.95
N GLU A 106 1.22 -15.59 9.26
CA GLU A 106 -0.20 -15.97 9.19
C GLU A 106 -0.62 -16.33 7.75
N ARG A 107 -0.20 -15.52 6.76
CA ARG A 107 -0.47 -15.81 5.34
C ARG A 107 0.18 -17.12 4.90
N GLU A 108 1.40 -17.38 5.35
CA GLU A 108 2.12 -18.61 5.05
C GLU A 108 1.43 -19.83 5.68
N ARG A 109 1.05 -19.75 6.96
CA ARG A 109 0.28 -20.80 7.65
C ARG A 109 -1.02 -21.11 6.91
N ARG A 110 -1.78 -20.09 6.54
CA ARG A 110 -3.02 -20.27 5.77
C ARG A 110 -2.78 -20.95 4.42
N ARG A 111 -1.69 -20.61 3.72
CA ARG A 111 -1.33 -21.28 2.46
C ARG A 111 -0.95 -22.75 2.69
N ALA A 112 -0.14 -23.02 3.72
CA ALA A 112 0.26 -24.37 4.07
C ALA A 112 -0.93 -25.24 4.49
N GLU A 113 -1.88 -24.70 5.25
CA GLU A 113 -3.12 -25.39 5.63
C GLU A 113 -3.99 -25.72 4.41
N ILE A 114 -4.15 -24.78 3.48
CA ILE A 114 -4.89 -25.02 2.23
C ILE A 114 -4.19 -26.10 1.40
N GLU A 115 -2.87 -26.02 1.24
CA GLU A 115 -2.12 -27.00 0.47
C GLU A 115 -2.17 -28.40 1.11
N ALA A 116 -2.05 -28.48 2.43
CA ALA A 116 -2.19 -29.74 3.15
C ALA A 116 -3.58 -30.36 2.94
N LYS A 117 -4.62 -29.53 3.04
CA LYS A 117 -6.00 -29.98 2.78
C LYS A 117 -6.19 -30.42 1.33
N GLU A 118 -5.66 -29.69 0.35
CA GLU A 118 -5.73 -30.06 -1.06
C GLU A 118 -4.97 -31.35 -1.38
N ARG A 119 -3.86 -31.62 -0.69
CA ARG A 119 -3.13 -32.89 -0.80
C ARG A 119 -3.94 -34.04 -0.22
N GLU A 120 -4.51 -33.86 0.97
CA GLU A 120 -5.37 -34.87 1.60
C GLU A 120 -6.61 -35.17 0.74
N ASP A 121 -7.27 -34.14 0.20
CA ASP A 121 -8.42 -34.31 -0.67
C ASP A 121 -8.04 -35.02 -1.98
N ARG A 122 -6.88 -34.71 -2.56
CA ARG A 122 -6.34 -35.45 -3.72
C ARG A 122 -6.06 -36.91 -3.42
N GLU A 123 -5.40 -37.22 -2.30
CA GLU A 123 -5.12 -38.60 -1.90
C GLU A 123 -6.43 -39.40 -1.68
N ARG A 124 -7.45 -38.76 -1.09
CA ARG A 124 -8.78 -39.38 -0.92
C ARG A 124 -9.46 -39.63 -2.26
N GLU A 125 -9.42 -38.68 -3.18
CA GLU A 125 -9.97 -38.86 -4.53
C GLU A 125 -9.25 -39.96 -5.31
N GLU A 126 -7.92 -40.01 -5.25
CA GLU A 126 -7.11 -41.05 -5.89
C GLU A 126 -7.40 -42.43 -5.29
N ALA A 127 -7.53 -42.54 -3.96
CA ALA A 127 -7.91 -43.79 -3.31
C ALA A 127 -9.31 -44.26 -3.70
N LEU A 128 -10.27 -43.34 -3.86
CA LEU A 128 -11.62 -43.67 -4.32
C LEU A 128 -11.62 -44.11 -5.78
N LYS A 129 -10.86 -43.44 -6.65
CA LYS A 129 -10.69 -43.82 -8.06
C LYS A 129 -10.04 -45.21 -8.18
N ALA A 130 -8.96 -45.46 -7.44
CA ALA A 130 -8.29 -46.76 -7.41
C ALA A 130 -9.24 -47.89 -6.99
N LYS A 131 -10.04 -47.69 -5.93
CA LYS A 131 -11.07 -48.66 -5.51
C LYS A 131 -12.13 -48.89 -6.59
N ALA A 132 -12.59 -47.83 -7.26
CA ALA A 132 -13.57 -47.95 -8.34
C ALA A 132 -12.99 -48.72 -9.55
N GLU A 133 -11.74 -48.46 -9.92
CA GLU A 133 -11.05 -49.17 -11.00
C GLU A 133 -10.82 -50.65 -10.68
N GLU A 134 -10.46 -50.98 -9.42
CA GLU A 134 -10.33 -52.38 -8.99
C GLU A 134 -11.68 -53.12 -9.03
N GLU A 135 -12.76 -52.49 -8.56
CA GLU A 135 -14.11 -53.06 -8.63
C GLU A 135 -14.58 -53.24 -10.09
N GLU A 136 -14.27 -52.30 -10.99
CA GLU A 136 -14.52 -52.48 -12.42
C GLU A 136 -13.72 -53.62 -13.03
N ARG A 137 -12.42 -53.74 -12.70
CA ARG A 137 -11.58 -54.85 -13.18
C ARG A 137 -12.14 -56.19 -12.72
N LYS A 138 -12.48 -56.34 -11.44
CA LYS A 138 -13.11 -57.56 -10.91
C LYS A 138 -14.43 -57.89 -11.60
N LYS A 139 -15.27 -56.88 -11.88
CA LYS A 139 -16.53 -57.07 -12.62
C LYS A 139 -16.28 -57.52 -14.07
N ARG A 140 -15.30 -56.95 -14.76
CA ARG A 140 -14.92 -57.34 -16.13
C ARG A 140 -14.36 -58.76 -16.15
N GLU A 141 -13.46 -59.11 -15.24
CA GLU A 141 -12.91 -60.45 -15.12
C GLU A 141 -13.99 -61.50 -14.80
N ALA A 142 -14.92 -61.17 -13.88
CA ALA A 142 -16.05 -62.04 -13.57
C ALA A 142 -16.99 -62.22 -14.78
N ALA A 143 -17.25 -61.14 -15.54
CA ALA A 143 -18.07 -61.20 -16.74
C ALA A 143 -17.39 -62.01 -17.87
N GLU A 144 -16.07 -61.88 -18.04
CA GLU A 144 -15.30 -62.66 -19.01
C GLU A 144 -15.24 -64.14 -18.60
N ALA A 145 -15.04 -64.45 -17.32
CA ALA A 145 -15.08 -65.82 -16.80
C ALA A 145 -16.45 -66.46 -17.02
N ALA A 146 -17.55 -65.74 -16.74
CA ALA A 146 -18.90 -66.21 -17.00
C ALA A 146 -19.16 -66.45 -18.50
N ARG A 147 -18.70 -65.53 -19.37
CA ARG A 147 -18.79 -65.72 -20.83
C ARG A 147 -18.01 -66.94 -21.31
N LYS A 148 -16.82 -67.17 -20.77
CA LYS A 148 -15.98 -68.32 -21.16
C LYS A 148 -16.58 -69.64 -20.68
N ALA A 149 -17.21 -69.66 -19.51
CA ALA A 149 -17.91 -70.84 -19.00
C ALA A 149 -19.19 -71.17 -19.79
N SER A 150 -19.82 -70.18 -20.42
CA SER A 150 -21.02 -70.38 -21.25
C SER A 150 -20.73 -70.64 -22.74
N GLN A 151 -19.46 -70.69 -23.15
CA GLN A 151 -19.12 -71.07 -24.54
C GLN A 151 -19.28 -72.60 -24.68
N PRO A 152 -20.06 -73.09 -25.66
CA PRO A 152 -20.20 -74.52 -25.91
C PRO A 152 -18.88 -75.10 -26.44
N SER A 153 -18.55 -76.31 -25.98
CA SER A 153 -17.37 -77.05 -26.44
C SER A 153 -17.45 -77.29 -27.95
N PRO A 154 -16.36 -77.07 -28.72
CA PRO A 154 -16.34 -77.45 -30.12
C PRO A 154 -16.38 -78.99 -30.25
N ASP A 155 -17.31 -79.49 -31.07
CA ASP A 155 -17.45 -80.90 -31.48
C ASP A 155 -16.21 -81.44 -32.22
#